data_AF-D5ABH2-F1
#
_entry.id   AF-D5ABH2-F1
#
_cell.length_a   1.000
_cell.length_b   1.000
_cell.length_c   1.000
_cell.angle_alpha   90.00
_cell.angle_beta   90.00
_cell.angle_gamma   90.00
#
_symmetry.space_group_name_H-M   'P 1'
#
loop_
_entity.id
_entity.type
_entity.pdbx_description
1 polymer ?
#
loop_
_entity_poly.entity_id
_entity_poly.type
_entity_poly.pdbx_seq_one_letter_code
_entity_poly.pdbx_strand_id
1 'polypeptide(L)'
;MAASDKSRVGVRDAFGSVLSTAILILVAILAFSIRLFSVIKYESVIHEFDPYFNYRVTKYLTKSGVYDFWNWFDDRTWYPLGRVIGGTVYPGLTLTAGTMWWVFNALNIPLSVETVCVFTAPIFSANAAWATYLLKKEVKGIGAGLTAATILAMVPSYISRSVAGSYDN
;
A
#
# COMPACT_ATOMS: atom_id res chain seq x y z
N MET A 1 45.40 -22.21 -4.10
CA MET A 1 44.46 -21.83 -5.18
C MET A 1 43.00 -21.80 -4.73
N ALA A 2 42.47 -22.81 -4.04
CA ALA A 2 41.05 -22.87 -3.61
C ALA A 2 40.54 -21.75 -2.68
N ALA A 3 41.42 -21.13 -1.87
CA ALA A 3 41.02 -20.01 -0.99
C ALA A 3 40.74 -18.70 -1.75
N SER A 4 41.45 -18.47 -2.86
CA SER A 4 41.29 -17.27 -3.72
C SER A 4 40.02 -17.33 -4.56
N ASP A 5 39.59 -18.53 -4.96
CA ASP A 5 38.29 -18.72 -5.64
C ASP A 5 37.11 -18.52 -4.69
N LYS A 6 37.18 -19.03 -3.46
CA LYS A 6 36.12 -18.78 -2.46
C LYS A 6 35.95 -17.30 -2.15
N SER A 7 37.05 -16.53 -2.04
CA SER A 7 36.98 -15.09 -1.83
C SER A 7 36.41 -14.34 -3.05
N ARG A 8 36.73 -14.78 -4.27
CA ARG A 8 36.17 -14.18 -5.51
C ARG A 8 34.68 -14.47 -5.68
N VAL A 9 34.22 -15.65 -5.30
CA VAL A 9 32.78 -16.01 -5.31
C VAL A 9 32.02 -15.18 -4.28
N GLY A 10 32.53 -15.05 -3.05
CA GLY A 10 31.87 -14.24 -2.02
C GLY A 10 31.71 -12.75 -2.39
N VAL A 11 32.70 -12.16 -3.07
CA VAL A 11 32.61 -10.76 -3.54
C VAL A 11 31.58 -10.61 -4.67
N ARG A 12 31.49 -11.59 -5.59
CA ARG A 12 30.50 -11.58 -6.67
C ARG A 12 29.08 -11.72 -6.15
N ASP A 13 28.86 -12.60 -5.18
CA ASP A 13 27.54 -12.81 -4.56
C ASP A 13 27.11 -11.58 -3.75
N ALA A 14 28.03 -10.96 -3.01
CA ALA A 14 27.77 -9.71 -2.30
C ALA A 14 27.38 -8.58 -3.27
N PHE A 15 28.12 -8.42 -4.38
CA PHE A 15 27.79 -7.43 -5.41
C PHE A 15 26.43 -7.71 -6.06
N GLY A 16 26.12 -8.98 -6.37
CA GLY A 16 24.82 -9.39 -6.90
C GLY A 16 23.66 -9.09 -5.95
N SER A 17 23.85 -9.31 -4.65
CA SER A 17 22.85 -8.96 -3.64
C SER A 17 22.62 -7.45 -3.53
N VAL A 18 23.70 -6.65 -3.50
CA VAL A 18 23.61 -5.18 -3.45
C VAL A 18 22.88 -4.65 -4.68
N LEU A 19 23.21 -5.15 -5.86
CA LEU A 19 22.54 -4.77 -7.10
C LEU A 19 21.05 -5.15 -7.09
N SER A 20 20.71 -6.36 -6.65
CA SER A 20 19.31 -6.80 -6.53
C SER A 20 18.52 -5.90 -5.58
N THR A 21 19.08 -5.54 -4.43
CA THR A 21 18.43 -4.64 -3.47
C THR A 21 18.27 -3.23 -4.04
N ALA A 22 19.29 -2.71 -4.73
CA ALA A 22 19.20 -1.40 -5.39
C ALA A 22 18.08 -1.36 -6.45
N ILE A 23 17.97 -2.41 -7.27
CA ILE A 23 16.88 -2.53 -8.26
C ILE A 23 15.52 -2.56 -7.56
N LEU A 24 15.36 -3.31 -6.47
CA LEU A 24 14.09 -3.37 -5.74
C LEU A 24 13.68 -2.03 -5.12
N ILE A 25 14.64 -1.26 -4.62
CA ILE A 25 14.39 0.10 -4.12
C ILE A 25 13.92 1.00 -5.28
N LEU A 26 14.60 0.94 -6.44
CA LEU A 26 14.20 1.70 -7.62
C LEU A 26 12.81 1.29 -8.12
N VAL A 27 12.48 0.00 -8.11
CA VAL A 27 11.15 -0.53 -8.47
C VAL A 27 10.08 -0.03 -7.50
N ALA A 28 10.37 0.00 -6.19
CA ALA A 28 9.43 0.54 -5.19
C ALA A 28 9.17 2.03 -5.39
N ILE A 29 10.23 2.83 -5.62
CA ILE A 29 10.11 4.27 -5.91
C ILE A 29 9.32 4.48 -7.20
N LEU A 30 9.60 3.69 -8.24
CA LEU A 30 8.88 3.75 -9.51
C LEU A 30 7.39 3.41 -9.35
N ALA A 31 7.08 2.32 -8.63
CA ALA A 31 5.72 1.88 -8.37
C ALA A 31 4.90 2.97 -7.65
N PHE A 32 5.50 3.61 -6.64
CA PHE A 32 4.89 4.72 -5.92
C PHE A 32 4.71 5.95 -6.83
N SER A 33 5.75 6.37 -7.53
CA SER A 33 5.77 7.63 -8.29
C SER A 33 4.79 7.63 -9.46
N ILE A 34 4.67 6.54 -10.21
CA ILE A 34 3.74 6.42 -11.35
C ILE A 34 2.28 6.60 -10.90
N ARG A 35 1.95 6.34 -9.63
CA ARG A 35 0.57 6.44 -9.12
C ARG A 35 0.20 7.83 -8.64
N LEU A 36 1.13 8.79 -8.67
CA LEU A 36 0.91 10.15 -8.16
C LEU A 36 0.36 11.12 -9.21
N PHE A 37 0.23 10.73 -10.48
CA PHE A 37 -0.17 11.66 -11.55
C PHE A 37 -1.48 12.40 -11.28
N SER A 38 -2.49 11.74 -10.69
CA SER A 38 -3.77 12.40 -10.35
C SER A 38 -3.56 13.52 -9.33
N VAL A 39 -2.82 13.24 -8.26
CA VAL A 39 -2.56 14.16 -7.16
C VAL A 39 -1.61 15.30 -7.55
N ILE A 40 -0.69 15.07 -8.49
CA ILE A 40 0.20 16.13 -9.00
C ILE A 40 -0.53 17.07 -9.96
N LYS A 41 -1.43 16.52 -10.79
CA LYS A 41 -2.15 17.28 -11.81
C LYS A 41 -3.37 18.02 -11.23
N TYR A 42 -4.00 17.43 -10.25
CA TYR A 42 -5.22 17.92 -9.59
C TYR A 42 -4.95 18.07 -8.08
N GLU A 43 -6.00 18.08 -7.27
CA GLU A 43 -5.87 18.13 -5.82
C GLU A 43 -5.77 16.73 -5.21
N SER A 44 -5.17 16.64 -4.02
CA SER A 44 -5.10 15.41 -3.23
C SER A 44 -6.45 15.11 -2.59
N VAL A 45 -7.39 14.60 -3.40
CA VAL A 45 -8.74 14.24 -2.96
C VAL A 45 -9.02 12.79 -3.26
N ILE A 46 -10.03 12.25 -2.60
CA ILE A 46 -10.55 10.91 -2.89
C ILE A 46 -11.36 10.96 -4.18
N HIS A 47 -11.03 10.07 -5.10
CA HIS A 47 -11.68 9.96 -6.40
C HIS A 47 -12.61 8.75 -6.41
N GLU A 48 -13.55 8.74 -7.35
CA GLU A 48 -14.63 7.75 -7.45
C GLU A 48 -15.65 7.82 -6.30
N PHE A 49 -16.76 7.09 -6.44
CA PHE A 49 -17.89 7.18 -5.50
C PHE A 49 -17.72 6.26 -4.29
N ASP A 50 -17.28 5.03 -4.53
CA ASP A 50 -17.19 3.96 -3.52
C ASP A 50 -16.19 4.30 -2.38
N PRO A 51 -14.99 4.87 -2.67
CA PRO A 51 -14.00 5.20 -1.64
C PRO A 51 -14.45 6.19 -0.55
N TYR A 52 -15.47 7.03 -0.83
CA TYR A 52 -16.01 7.94 0.18
C TYR A 52 -16.61 7.21 1.37
N PHE A 53 -17.21 6.03 1.15
CA PHE A 53 -17.70 5.19 2.24
C PHE A 53 -16.53 4.70 3.11
N ASN A 54 -15.49 4.14 2.49
CA ASN A 54 -14.30 3.65 3.18
C ASN A 54 -13.61 4.76 3.99
N TYR A 55 -13.51 5.97 3.43
CA TYR A 55 -12.96 7.13 4.12
C TYR A 55 -13.80 7.54 5.33
N ARG A 56 -15.14 7.59 5.19
CA ARG A 56 -16.04 7.89 6.31
C ARG A 56 -15.87 6.88 7.44
N VAL A 57 -15.78 5.60 7.10
CA VAL A 57 -15.56 4.52 8.08
C VAL A 57 -14.22 4.71 8.78
N THR A 58 -13.14 5.01 8.04
CA THR A 58 -11.80 5.27 8.60
C THR A 58 -11.77 6.51 9.49
N LYS A 59 -12.52 7.55 9.12
CA LYS A 59 -12.69 8.76 9.94
C LYS A 59 -13.46 8.48 11.22
N TYR A 60 -14.41 7.55 11.21
CA TYR A 60 -15.10 7.09 12.42
C TYR A 60 -14.15 6.27 13.30
N LEU A 61 -13.44 5.31 12.72
CA LEU A 61 -12.46 4.47 13.41
C LEU A 61 -11.38 5.30 14.14
N THR A 62 -10.80 6.28 13.46
CA THR A 62 -9.73 7.12 14.04
C THR A 62 -10.22 8.05 15.15
N LYS A 63 -11.51 8.41 15.16
CA LYS A 63 -12.11 9.29 16.16
C LYS A 63 -12.68 8.54 17.37
N SER A 64 -13.40 7.44 17.13
CA SER A 64 -14.12 6.70 18.17
C SER A 64 -13.33 5.49 18.68
N GLY A 65 -12.33 5.02 17.93
CA GLY A 65 -11.55 3.83 18.27
C GLY A 65 -12.15 2.54 17.73
N VAL A 66 -11.41 1.44 17.93
CA VAL A 66 -11.72 0.12 17.33
C VAL A 66 -12.98 -0.51 17.92
N TYR A 67 -13.19 -0.39 19.23
CA TYR A 67 -14.31 -1.05 19.91
C TYR A 67 -15.66 -0.44 19.50
N ASP A 68 -15.73 0.89 19.44
CA ASP A 68 -16.92 1.60 19.00
C ASP A 68 -17.15 1.39 17.50
N PHE A 69 -16.09 1.33 16.70
CA PHE A 69 -16.17 0.96 15.28
C PHE A 69 -16.79 -0.44 15.09
N TRP A 70 -16.36 -1.42 15.88
CA TRP A 70 -16.88 -2.79 15.78
C TRP A 70 -18.37 -2.89 16.09
N ASN A 71 -18.86 -2.05 17.00
CA ASN A 71 -20.28 -2.00 17.39
C ASN A 71 -21.06 -0.88 16.69
N TRP A 72 -20.49 -0.27 15.63
CA TRP A 72 -21.07 0.91 15.02
C TRP A 72 -22.33 0.59 14.21
N PHE A 73 -23.45 1.17 14.63
CA PHE A 73 -24.68 1.28 13.86
C PHE A 73 -24.77 2.67 13.22
N ASP A 74 -24.87 2.72 11.89
CA ASP A 74 -25.02 3.95 11.13
C ASP A 74 -26.50 4.21 10.83
N ASP A 75 -27.06 5.19 11.53
CA ASP A 75 -28.43 5.67 11.37
C ASP A 75 -28.61 6.63 10.18
N ARG A 76 -27.50 7.09 9.57
CA ARG A 76 -27.53 8.09 8.49
C ARG A 76 -27.62 7.48 7.10
N THR A 77 -27.34 6.18 6.97
CA THR A 77 -27.46 5.45 5.70
C THR A 77 -28.72 4.60 5.70
N TRP A 78 -29.29 4.35 4.52
CA TRP A 78 -30.48 3.48 4.39
C TRP A 78 -31.67 3.88 5.25
N TYR A 79 -32.05 5.17 5.26
CA TYR A 79 -33.26 5.62 5.95
C TYR A 79 -34.49 4.86 5.44
N PRO A 80 -35.37 4.33 6.31
CA PRO A 80 -35.41 4.46 7.78
C PRO A 80 -34.73 3.33 8.58
N LEU A 81 -34.08 2.37 7.92
CA LEU A 81 -33.57 1.15 8.54
C LEU A 81 -32.20 1.32 9.21
N GLY A 82 -31.30 2.15 8.66
CA GLY A 82 -29.92 2.20 9.10
C GLY A 82 -29.06 1.05 8.54
N ARG A 83 -27.78 1.01 8.92
CA ARG A 83 -26.85 -0.08 8.59
C ARG A 83 -25.91 -0.41 9.75
N VAL A 84 -25.81 -1.69 10.11
CA VAL A 84 -24.80 -2.18 11.05
C VAL A 84 -23.44 -2.24 10.34
N ILE A 85 -22.53 -1.31 10.60
CA ILE A 85 -21.27 -1.19 9.84
C ILE A 85 -20.28 -2.27 10.25
N GLY A 86 -20.05 -2.45 11.55
CA GLY A 86 -19.02 -3.38 12.05
C GLY A 86 -19.21 -4.83 11.60
N GLY A 87 -20.47 -5.25 11.36
CA GLY A 87 -20.81 -6.60 10.86
C GLY A 87 -20.99 -6.72 9.34
N THR A 88 -20.98 -5.62 8.59
CA THR A 88 -21.29 -5.63 7.13
C THR A 88 -20.17 -5.05 6.26
N VAL A 89 -19.00 -4.80 6.83
CA VAL A 89 -17.82 -4.24 6.13
C VAL A 89 -16.60 -5.07 6.46
N TYR A 90 -15.73 -5.28 5.47
CA TYR A 90 -14.40 -5.85 5.70
C TYR A 90 -13.48 -4.78 6.32
N PRO A 91 -13.02 -4.95 7.57
CA PRO A 91 -12.32 -3.88 8.28
C PRO A 91 -10.85 -3.71 7.87
N GLY A 92 -10.31 -4.58 7.01
CA GLY A 92 -8.88 -4.64 6.68
C GLY A 92 -8.28 -3.31 6.21
N LEU A 93 -8.87 -2.68 5.19
CA LEU A 93 -8.40 -1.40 4.66
C LEU A 93 -8.50 -0.27 5.69
N THR A 94 -9.61 -0.22 6.43
CA THR A 94 -9.87 0.84 7.42
C THR A 94 -8.93 0.74 8.61
N LEU A 95 -8.70 -0.48 9.13
CA LEU A 95 -7.72 -0.74 10.19
C LEU A 95 -6.30 -0.45 9.73
N THR A 96 -5.96 -0.79 8.48
CA THR A 96 -4.63 -0.51 7.92
C THR A 96 -4.37 0.99 7.81
N ALA A 97 -5.30 1.76 7.25
CA ALA A 97 -5.15 3.21 7.16
C ALA A 97 -5.22 3.88 8.54
N GLY A 98 -6.09 3.41 9.43
CA GLY A 98 -6.19 3.91 10.81
C GLY A 98 -4.92 3.68 11.62
N THR A 99 -4.30 2.50 11.49
CA THR A 99 -3.01 2.20 12.14
C THR A 99 -1.87 3.02 11.56
N MET A 100 -1.81 3.20 10.24
CA MET A 100 -0.86 4.13 9.61
C MET A 100 -1.02 5.54 10.19
N TRP A 101 -2.26 6.04 10.30
CA TRP A 101 -2.53 7.36 10.89
C TRP A 101 -2.11 7.44 12.36
N TRP A 102 -2.39 6.42 13.19
CA TRP A 102 -1.94 6.39 14.59
C TRP A 102 -0.41 6.39 14.71
N VAL A 103 0.29 5.64 13.87
CA VAL A 103 1.77 5.62 13.85
C VAL A 103 2.32 7.02 13.52
N PHE A 104 1.78 7.69 12.49
CA PHE A 104 2.21 9.05 12.15
C PHE A 104 1.95 10.06 13.27
N ASN A 105 0.79 9.99 13.93
CA ASN A 105 0.51 10.84 15.09
C ASN A 105 1.40 10.53 16.29
N ALA A 106 1.72 9.25 16.54
CA ALA A 106 2.64 8.86 17.61
C ALA A 106 4.06 9.41 17.37
N LEU A 107 4.45 9.58 16.09
CA LEU A 107 5.70 10.23 15.69
C LEU A 107 5.60 11.77 15.64
N ASN A 108 4.49 12.36 16.11
CA ASN A 108 4.20 13.79 16.07
C ASN A 108 4.21 14.40 14.66
N ILE A 109 3.81 13.63 13.65
CA ILE A 109 3.62 14.12 12.27
C ILE A 109 2.11 14.35 12.07
N PRO A 110 1.62 15.60 12.09
CA PRO A 110 0.19 15.89 12.06
C PRO A 110 -0.36 15.77 10.63
N LEU A 111 -0.65 14.53 10.20
CA LEU A 111 -1.32 14.26 8.93
C LEU A 111 -2.83 14.16 9.10
N SER A 112 -3.57 14.67 8.12
CA SER A 112 -5.01 14.43 8.04
C SER A 112 -5.29 12.96 7.70
N VAL A 113 -6.42 12.43 8.18
CA VAL A 113 -6.85 11.05 7.84
C VAL A 113 -7.03 10.89 6.33
N GLU A 114 -7.52 11.94 5.67
CA GLU A 114 -7.70 11.96 4.21
C GLU A 114 -6.39 11.76 3.46
N THR A 115 -5.33 12.48 3.87
CA THR A 115 -3.99 12.32 3.29
C THR A 115 -3.50 10.87 3.42
N VAL A 116 -3.69 10.24 4.58
CA VAL A 116 -3.30 8.84 4.77
C VAL A 116 -4.09 7.90 3.85
N CYS A 117 -5.41 8.09 3.73
CA CYS A 117 -6.26 7.30 2.83
C CYS A 117 -5.83 7.46 1.36
N VAL A 118 -5.57 8.68 0.89
CA VAL A 118 -5.15 8.98 -0.49
C VAL A 118 -3.84 8.27 -0.86
N PHE A 119 -2.86 8.23 0.05
CA PHE A 119 -1.55 7.63 -0.20
C PHE A 119 -1.44 6.14 0.17
N THR A 120 -2.48 5.54 0.74
CA THR A 120 -2.47 4.12 1.10
C THR A 120 -2.23 3.22 -0.11
N ALA A 121 -2.93 3.44 -1.23
CA ALA A 121 -2.81 2.63 -2.44
C ALA A 121 -1.39 2.68 -3.08
N PRO A 122 -0.76 3.84 -3.29
CA PRO A 122 0.63 3.92 -3.75
C PRO A 122 1.63 3.20 -2.83
N ILE A 123 1.49 3.33 -1.51
CA ILE A 123 2.38 2.65 -0.53
C ILE A 123 2.24 1.13 -0.65
N PHE A 124 1.01 0.63 -0.69
CA PHE A 124 0.77 -0.81 -0.82
C PHE A 124 1.15 -1.35 -2.19
N SER A 125 1.12 -0.54 -3.25
CA SER A 125 1.65 -0.95 -4.55
C SER A 125 3.17 -1.18 -4.53
N ALA A 126 3.93 -0.38 -3.77
CA ALA A 126 5.36 -0.63 -3.61
C ALA A 126 5.61 -1.94 -2.85
N ASN A 127 4.83 -2.19 -1.79
CA ASN A 127 4.87 -3.46 -1.05
C ASN A 127 4.45 -4.66 -1.92
N ALA A 128 3.48 -4.50 -2.82
CA ALA A 128 3.05 -5.53 -3.75
C ALA A 128 4.16 -5.92 -4.75
N ALA A 129 4.95 -4.95 -5.22
CA ALA A 129 6.13 -5.21 -6.04
C ALA A 129 7.17 -6.04 -5.28
N TRP A 130 7.41 -5.73 -4.00
CA TRP A 130 8.28 -6.52 -3.12
C TRP A 130 7.75 -7.94 -2.89
N ALA A 131 6.46 -8.08 -2.57
CA ALA A 131 5.82 -9.39 -2.40
C ALA A 131 5.94 -10.24 -3.67
N THR A 132 5.80 -9.62 -4.84
CA THR A 132 5.95 -10.30 -6.14
C THR A 132 7.37 -10.75 -6.41
N TYR A 133 8.36 -9.92 -6.07
CA TYR A 133 9.76 -10.33 -6.11
C TYR A 133 10.00 -11.57 -5.24
N LEU A 134 9.57 -11.53 -3.98
CA LEU A 134 9.78 -12.63 -3.03
C LEU A 134 9.12 -13.91 -3.54
N LEU A 135 7.87 -13.84 -3.98
CA LEU A 135 7.15 -15.00 -4.52
C LEU A 135 7.85 -15.60 -5.75
N LYS A 136 8.27 -14.77 -6.70
CA LYS A 136 8.88 -15.25 -7.95
C LYS A 136 10.34 -15.68 -7.77
N LYS A 137 11.04 -15.09 -6.81
CA LYS A 137 12.37 -15.53 -6.39
C LYS A 137 12.33 -16.99 -5.94
N GLU A 138 11.35 -17.38 -5.12
CA GLU A 138 11.21 -18.77 -4.65
C GLU A 138 10.89 -19.75 -5.80
N VAL A 139 10.19 -19.32 -6.84
CA VAL A 139 9.77 -20.20 -7.95
C VAL A 139 10.88 -20.43 -8.97
N LYS A 140 11.59 -19.37 -9.39
CA LYS A 140 12.50 -19.43 -10.56
C LYS A 140 13.80 -18.64 -10.37
N GLY A 141 14.06 -18.13 -9.17
CA GLY A 141 15.28 -17.42 -8.81
C GLY A 141 15.21 -15.89 -8.96
N ILE A 142 16.31 -15.23 -8.56
CA ILE A 142 16.40 -13.77 -8.35
C ILE A 142 16.08 -12.98 -9.61
N GLY A 143 16.63 -13.35 -10.76
CA GLY A 143 16.42 -12.63 -12.02
C GLY A 143 14.95 -12.62 -12.45
N ALA A 144 14.26 -13.75 -12.30
CA ALA A 144 12.82 -13.84 -12.58
C ALA A 144 12.00 -13.00 -11.59
N GLY A 145 12.41 -12.97 -10.32
CA GLY A 145 11.81 -12.13 -9.28
C GLY A 145 11.89 -10.64 -9.61
N LEU A 146 13.07 -10.15 -9.99
CA LEU A 146 13.29 -8.74 -10.30
C LEU A 146 12.45 -8.31 -11.52
N THR A 147 12.46 -9.11 -12.59
CA THR A 147 11.65 -8.83 -13.78
C THR A 147 10.15 -8.81 -13.46
N ALA A 148 9.67 -9.75 -12.65
CA ALA A 148 8.26 -9.79 -12.25
C ALA A 148 7.84 -8.57 -11.42
N ALA A 149 8.68 -8.13 -10.48
CA ALA A 149 8.43 -6.95 -9.67
C ALA A 149 8.38 -5.67 -10.52
N THR A 150 9.30 -5.51 -11.48
CA THR A 150 9.30 -4.39 -12.42
C THR A 150 8.04 -4.36 -13.29
N ILE A 151 7.62 -5.52 -13.80
CA ILE A 151 6.38 -5.62 -14.60
C ILE A 151 5.17 -5.22 -13.75
N LEU A 152 5.03 -5.75 -12.54
CA LEU A 152 3.90 -5.40 -11.67
C LEU A 152 3.88 -3.91 -11.31
N ALA A 153 5.04 -3.30 -11.07
CA ALA A 153 5.13 -1.88 -10.75
C ALA A 153 4.53 -0.98 -11.86
N MET A 154 4.68 -1.37 -13.12
CA MET A 154 4.30 -0.58 -14.30
C MET A 154 3.00 -1.05 -14.98
N VAL A 155 2.42 -2.19 -14.59
CA VAL A 155 1.30 -2.77 -15.34
C VAL A 155 0.05 -1.86 -15.26
N PRO A 156 -0.50 -1.38 -16.39
CA PRO A 156 -1.59 -0.41 -16.39
C PRO A 156 -2.86 -0.92 -15.72
N SER A 157 -3.13 -2.21 -15.82
CA SER A 157 -4.29 -2.86 -15.20
C SER A 157 -4.26 -2.85 -13.67
N TYR A 158 -3.08 -2.86 -13.06
CA TYR A 158 -2.96 -2.70 -11.62
C TYR A 158 -2.96 -1.22 -11.23
N ILE A 159 -2.28 -0.37 -12.02
CA ILE A 159 -2.24 1.09 -11.79
C ILE A 159 -3.66 1.66 -11.77
N SER A 160 -4.55 1.25 -12.69
CA SER A 160 -5.92 1.78 -12.79
C SER A 160 -6.76 1.64 -11.52
N ARG A 161 -6.40 0.71 -10.61
CA ARG A 161 -7.08 0.47 -9.33
C ARG A 161 -6.22 0.81 -8.11
N SER A 162 -5.04 1.39 -8.31
CA SER A 162 -4.10 1.70 -7.22
C SER A 162 -3.51 3.10 -7.33
N VAL A 163 -4.14 3.98 -8.10
CA VAL A 163 -3.76 5.41 -8.19
C VAL A 163 -3.97 6.07 -6.83
N ALA A 164 -3.13 7.07 -6.52
CA ALA A 164 -3.36 7.91 -5.36
C ALA A 164 -4.77 8.53 -5.41
N GLY A 165 -5.52 8.41 -4.31
CA GLY A 165 -6.91 8.84 -4.21
C GLY A 165 -7.96 7.75 -4.46
N SER A 166 -7.58 6.59 -5.02
CA SER A 166 -8.44 5.41 -5.16
C SER A 166 -8.39 4.58 -3.86
N TYR A 167 -9.08 5.06 -2.82
CA TYR A 167 -9.11 4.42 -1.50
C TYR A 167 -10.17 3.30 -1.45
N ASP A 168 -9.92 2.23 -2.20
CA ASP A 168 -10.78 1.05 -2.29
C ASP A 168 -10.05 -0.25 -1.91
N ASN A 169 -10.83 -1.32 -1.67
CA ASN A 169 -10.35 -2.64 -1.26
C ASN A 169 -9.87 -3.52 -2.44
#